data_AF-A0A9P0PRR0-F1
#
_entry.id   AF-A0A9P0PRR0-F1
#
_cell.length_a   1.000
_cell.length_b   1.000
_cell.length_c   1.000
_cell.angle_alpha   90.00
_cell.angle_beta   90.00
_cell.angle_gamma   90.00
#
_symmetry.space_group_name_H-M   'P 1'
#
loop_
_entity.id
_entity.type
_entity.pdbx_description
1 polymer ?
#
loop_
_entity_poly.entity_id
_entity_poly.type
_entity_poly.pdbx_seq_one_letter_code
_entity_poly.pdbx_strand_id
1 'polypeptide(L)'
;MSDLDVSWCLDWIVCYRWGPIENPRTINIIKWFMQFVGLACIYKSSDYQEAAMGQIVILLMTYNLPQKWVAAPKTYWKKKFPPKVKVLTNDEYYEEGVRETAKALEELRKFCSSPECNQWKFAMKLNDVKRFASFIEGESHLSDDEILEYETSIRGEMTEEEDDDITEDSEEC
;
A
#
# COMPACT_ATOMS: atom_id res chain seq x y z
N MET A 1 28.58 18.09 54.19
CA MET A 1 27.74 18.71 53.14
C MET A 1 28.57 19.18 51.96
N SER A 2 29.83 19.56 52.15
CA SER A 2 30.76 20.01 51.10
C SER A 2 31.33 18.92 50.18
N ASP A 3 31.49 17.67 50.63
CA ASP A 3 32.20 16.65 49.84
C ASP A 3 31.37 16.02 48.72
N LEU A 4 30.04 16.00 48.86
CA LEU A 4 29.13 15.48 47.85
C LEU A 4 29.01 16.45 46.68
N ASP A 5 28.82 17.74 46.94
CA ASP A 5 28.64 18.76 45.90
C ASP A 5 29.86 18.87 44.97
N VAL A 6 31.07 18.75 45.51
CA VAL A 6 32.30 18.79 44.73
C VAL A 6 32.41 17.56 43.80
N SER A 7 31.99 16.39 44.26
CA SER A 7 31.97 15.17 43.44
C SER A 7 30.98 15.28 42.27
N TRP A 8 29.78 15.81 42.50
CA TRP A 8 28.77 16.01 41.45
C TRP A 8 29.24 17.01 40.38
N CYS A 9 29.88 18.10 40.80
CA CYS A 9 30.43 19.08 39.87
C CYS A 9 31.58 18.51 39.02
N LEU A 10 32.45 17.70 39.62
CA LEU A 10 33.55 17.05 38.92
C LEU A 10 33.05 16.02 37.91
N ASP A 11 32.09 15.17 38.28
CA ASP A 11 31.48 14.21 37.36
C ASP A 11 30.73 14.89 36.21
N TRP A 12 29.99 15.97 36.49
CA TRP A 12 29.29 16.74 35.45
C TRP A 12 30.26 17.39 34.45
N ILE A 13 31.38 17.93 34.92
CA ILE A 13 32.46 18.50 34.09
C ILE A 13 33.14 17.42 33.24
N VAL A 14 33.43 16.26 33.83
CA VAL A 14 34.05 15.12 33.14
C VAL A 14 33.11 14.55 32.08
N CYS A 15 31.81 14.46 32.36
CA CYS A 15 30.79 14.00 31.42
C CYS A 15 30.62 14.95 30.22
N TYR A 16 30.65 16.27 30.44
CA TYR A 16 30.58 17.25 29.35
C TYR A 16 31.85 17.26 28.49
N ARG A 17 33.00 16.89 29.06
CA ARG A 17 34.28 16.84 28.35
C ARG A 17 34.43 15.61 27.45
N TRP A 18 33.78 14.48 27.78
CA TRP A 18 33.95 13.21 27.06
C TRP A 18 33.07 13.04 25.81
N GLY A 19 32.23 14.03 25.49
CA GLY A 19 31.41 14.07 24.27
C GLY A 19 30.15 13.18 24.34
N PRO A 20 29.09 13.52 23.58
CA PRO A 20 27.86 12.74 23.56
C PRO A 20 28.12 11.33 23.01
N ILE A 21 27.66 10.34 23.76
CA ILE A 21 27.87 8.92 23.47
C ILE A 21 27.19 8.55 22.15
N GLU A 22 27.98 8.36 21.10
CA GLU A 22 27.50 8.15 19.73
C GLU A 22 27.18 6.67 19.42
N ASN A 23 27.57 5.75 20.32
CA ASN A 23 27.35 4.32 20.13
C ASN A 23 25.91 3.91 20.50
N PRO A 24 25.12 3.33 19.57
CA PRO A 24 23.71 3.00 19.81
C PRO A 24 23.51 1.97 20.93
N ARG A 25 24.50 1.08 21.14
CA ARG A 25 24.47 0.13 22.25
C ARG A 25 24.58 0.82 23.61
N THR A 26 25.47 1.80 23.74
CA THR A 26 25.68 2.53 24.98
C THR A 26 24.48 3.42 25.29
N ILE A 27 23.84 4.00 24.27
CA ILE A 27 22.56 4.71 24.42
C ILE A 27 21.47 3.79 24.96
N ASN A 28 21.38 2.54 24.50
CA ASN A 28 20.40 1.61 25.05
C ASN A 28 20.72 1.20 26.49
N ILE A 29 22.00 0.99 26.81
CA ILE A 29 22.43 0.67 28.18
C ILE A 29 22.13 1.82 29.13
N ILE A 30 22.40 3.08 28.74
CA ILE A 30 22.16 4.24 29.61
C ILE A 30 20.66 4.51 29.79
N LYS A 31 19.84 4.28 28.76
CA LYS A 31 18.38 4.32 28.88
C LYS A 31 17.89 3.28 29.89
N TRP A 32 18.38 2.05 29.79
CA TRP A 32 18.01 0.96 30.70
C TRP A 32 18.47 1.24 32.14
N PHE A 33 19.68 1.78 32.29
CA PHE A 33 20.22 2.21 33.58
C PHE A 33 19.38 3.32 34.20
N MET A 34 19.01 4.35 33.42
CA MET A 34 18.20 5.47 33.91
C MET A 34 16.79 5.03 34.32
N GLN A 35 16.20 4.06 33.60
CA GLN A 35 14.94 3.41 34.00
C GLN A 35 15.08 2.61 35.30
N PHE A 36 16.19 1.89 35.48
CA PHE A 36 16.48 1.15 36.70
C PHE A 36 16.72 2.08 37.89
N VAL A 37 17.42 3.19 37.69
CA VAL A 37 17.63 4.23 38.71
C VAL A 37 16.31 4.89 39.09
N GLY A 38 15.46 5.22 38.12
CA GLY A 38 14.11 5.75 38.40
C GLY A 38 13.28 4.77 39.22
N LEU A 39 13.36 3.47 38.92
CA LEU A 39 12.72 2.44 39.73
C LEU A 39 13.29 2.35 41.13
N ALA A 40 14.62 2.39 41.27
CA ALA A 40 15.29 2.35 42.56
C ALA A 40 14.94 3.59 43.42
N CYS A 41 14.80 4.76 42.80
CA CYS A 41 14.31 5.98 43.44
C CYS A 41 12.87 5.82 43.93
N ILE A 42 11.97 5.25 43.12
CA ILE A 42 10.58 4.97 43.54
C ILE A 42 10.56 3.95 44.69
N TYR A 43 11.39 2.90 44.61
CA TYR A 43 11.54 1.89 45.66
C TYR A 43 12.07 2.47 46.98
N LYS A 44 13.05 3.38 46.92
CA LYS A 44 13.60 4.03 48.11
C LYS A 44 12.71 5.16 48.64
N SER A 45 11.85 5.73 47.80
CA SER A 45 10.91 6.79 48.17
C SER A 45 9.59 6.26 48.73
N SER A 46 9.30 4.96 48.68
CA SER A 46 7.95 4.45 48.93
C SER A 46 7.92 3.18 49.78
N ASP A 47 7.07 3.20 50.81
CA ASP A 47 6.73 2.10 51.74
C ASP A 47 5.98 0.92 51.07
N TYR A 48 5.97 0.80 49.73
CA TYR A 48 5.11 -0.09 48.96
C TYR A 48 5.89 -1.18 48.20
N GLN A 49 6.01 -2.37 48.81
CA GLN A 49 6.69 -3.54 48.24
C GLN A 49 6.02 -4.09 46.97
N GLU A 50 4.72 -3.88 46.81
CA GLU A 50 3.92 -4.40 45.69
C GLU A 50 4.32 -3.79 44.33
N ALA A 51 4.69 -2.51 44.32
CA ALA A 51 5.09 -1.81 43.09
C ALA A 51 6.43 -2.34 42.53
N ALA A 52 7.38 -2.68 43.42
CA ALA A 52 8.66 -3.25 43.03
C ALA A 52 8.52 -4.66 42.42
N MET A 53 7.65 -5.49 43.01
CA MET A 53 7.30 -6.80 42.42
C MET A 53 6.63 -6.63 41.07
N GLY A 54 5.68 -5.69 40.95
CA GLY A 54 5.01 -5.37 39.69
C GLY A 54 6.00 -5.03 38.58
N GLN A 55 7.00 -4.18 38.87
CA GLN A 55 7.98 -3.81 37.85
C GLN A 55 8.92 -4.97 37.45
N ILE A 56 9.36 -5.79 38.40
CA ILE A 56 10.19 -6.97 38.09
C ILE A 56 9.40 -7.94 37.19
N VAL A 57 8.11 -8.16 37.49
CA VAL A 57 7.23 -9.01 36.67
C VAL A 57 7.04 -8.43 35.28
N ILE A 58 6.86 -7.11 35.13
CA ILE A 58 6.72 -6.46 33.82
C ILE A 58 8.02 -6.60 33.00
N LEU A 59 9.19 -6.41 33.62
CA LEU A 59 10.49 -6.60 32.98
C LEU A 59 10.71 -8.05 32.54
N LEU A 60 10.36 -9.01 33.41
CA LEU A 60 10.43 -10.43 33.06
C LEU A 60 9.45 -10.81 31.96
N MET A 61 8.22 -10.28 31.99
CA MET A 61 7.23 -10.51 30.94
C MET A 61 7.70 -9.93 29.61
N THR A 62 8.19 -8.69 29.57
CA THR A 62 8.68 -8.06 28.33
C THR A 62 9.94 -8.73 27.77
N TYR A 63 10.81 -9.26 28.62
CA TYR A 63 12.01 -9.99 28.18
C TYR A 63 11.72 -11.44 27.75
N ASN A 64 10.81 -12.13 28.44
CA ASN A 64 10.45 -13.50 28.12
C ASN A 64 9.34 -13.60 27.05
N LEU A 65 8.63 -12.52 26.74
CA LEU A 65 7.60 -12.55 25.70
C LEU A 65 8.25 -12.77 24.34
N PRO A 66 8.02 -13.93 23.70
CA PRO A 66 8.48 -14.15 22.34
C PRO A 66 7.78 -13.17 21.41
N GLN A 67 8.48 -12.67 20.38
CA GLN A 67 7.91 -11.83 19.31
C GLN A 67 6.61 -12.41 18.72
N LYS A 68 6.42 -13.73 18.81
CA LYS A 68 5.23 -14.48 18.41
C LYS A 68 3.96 -14.06 19.16
N TRP A 69 4.05 -13.73 20.44
CA TRP A 69 2.89 -13.30 21.25
C TRP A 69 2.44 -11.87 20.92
N VAL A 70 3.34 -11.04 20.38
CA VAL A 70 2.99 -9.72 19.86
C VAL A 70 2.33 -9.85 18.47
N ALA A 71 2.78 -10.81 17.65
CA ALA A 71 2.25 -11.04 16.31
C ALA A 71 0.89 -11.79 16.28
N ALA A 72 0.64 -12.68 17.25
CA ALA A 72 -0.59 -13.47 17.34
C ALA A 72 -1.88 -12.64 17.43
N PRO A 73 -2.03 -11.65 18.34
CA PRO A 73 -3.24 -10.83 18.42
C PRO A 73 -3.42 -9.96 17.18
N LYS A 74 -2.32 -9.44 16.60
CA LYS A 74 -2.37 -8.67 15.35
C LYS A 74 -2.91 -9.51 14.18
N THR A 75 -2.48 -10.76 14.09
CA THR A 75 -2.93 -11.69 13.05
C THR A 75 -4.37 -12.13 13.29
N TYR A 76 -4.73 -12.42 14.54
CA TYR A 76 -6.10 -12.73 14.93
C TYR A 76 -7.06 -11.57 14.61
N TRP A 77 -6.66 -10.33 14.91
CA TRP A 77 -7.47 -9.15 14.68
C TRP A 77 -7.70 -8.89 13.18
N LYS A 78 -6.66 -9.02 12.35
CA LYS A 78 -6.79 -8.96 10.88
C LYS A 78 -7.67 -10.07 10.30
N LYS A 79 -7.66 -11.27 10.89
CA LYS A 79 -8.52 -12.38 10.48
C LYS A 79 -9.98 -12.17 10.90
N LYS A 80 -10.20 -11.62 12.09
CA LYS A 80 -11.54 -11.38 12.64
C LYS A 80 -12.20 -10.15 12.01
N PHE A 81 -11.41 -9.15 11.65
CA PHE A 81 -11.84 -7.94 10.95
C PHE A 81 -11.02 -7.78 9.68
N PRO A 82 -11.38 -8.51 8.60
CA PRO A 82 -10.73 -8.33 7.32
C PRO A 82 -10.91 -6.87 6.88
N PRO A 83 -9.86 -6.21 6.38
CA PRO A 83 -9.99 -4.86 5.85
C PRO A 83 -11.00 -4.91 4.70
N LYS A 84 -11.96 -3.96 4.68
CA LYS A 84 -12.90 -3.84 3.57
C LYS A 84 -12.08 -3.51 2.31
N VAL A 85 -12.06 -4.43 1.36
CA VAL A 85 -11.48 -4.17 0.05
C VAL A 85 -12.42 -3.16 -0.62
N LYS A 86 -11.90 -1.98 -0.98
CA LYS A 86 -12.66 -1.01 -1.79
C LYS A 86 -12.80 -1.64 -3.18
N VAL A 87 -14.01 -2.05 -3.53
CA VAL A 87 -14.32 -2.44 -4.92
C VAL A 87 -14.30 -1.19 -5.78
N LEU A 88 -13.77 -1.32 -6.99
CA LEU A 88 -13.76 -0.26 -7.98
C LEU A 88 -15.21 0.04 -8.39
N THR A 89 -15.58 1.32 -8.49
CA THR A 89 -16.87 1.65 -9.12
C THR A 89 -16.82 1.29 -10.60
N ASN A 90 -17.98 1.14 -11.24
CA ASN A 90 -18.03 0.89 -12.69
C ASN A 90 -17.28 1.98 -13.45
N ASP A 91 -17.48 3.25 -13.09
CA ASP A 91 -16.80 4.38 -13.73
C ASP A 91 -15.27 4.30 -13.58
N GLU A 92 -14.77 4.04 -12.36
CA GLU A 92 -13.33 3.87 -12.10
C GLU A 92 -12.76 2.67 -12.90
N TYR A 93 -13.54 1.60 -13.09
CA TYR A 93 -13.16 0.44 -13.91
C TYR A 93 -13.06 0.79 -15.39
N TYR A 94 -14.02 1.53 -15.94
CA TYR A 94 -14.00 1.96 -17.33
C TYR A 94 -12.79 2.88 -17.61
N GLU A 95 -12.54 3.86 -16.74
CA GLU A 95 -11.40 4.76 -16.88
C GLU A 95 -10.07 4.02 -16.85
N GLU A 96 -9.90 3.08 -15.92
CA GLU A 96 -8.70 2.26 -15.82
C GLU A 96 -8.55 1.34 -17.03
N GLY A 97 -9.66 0.76 -17.53
CA GLY A 97 -9.68 -0.02 -18.76
C GLY A 97 -9.21 0.77 -19.98
N VAL A 98 -9.71 2.00 -20.16
CA VAL A 98 -9.28 2.88 -21.25
C VAL A 98 -7.80 3.22 -21.14
N ARG A 99 -7.32 3.57 -19.93
CA ARG A 99 -5.93 3.95 -19.69
C ARG A 99 -4.95 2.80 -19.92
N GLU A 100 -5.23 1.62 -19.36
CA GLU A 100 -4.37 0.45 -19.51
C GLU A 100 -4.39 -0.08 -20.95
N THR A 101 -5.55 -0.03 -21.64
CA THR A 101 -5.63 -0.40 -23.06
C THR A 101 -4.80 0.54 -23.92
N ALA A 102 -4.91 1.85 -23.73
CA ALA A 102 -4.12 2.83 -24.47
C ALA A 102 -2.61 2.64 -24.25
N LYS A 103 -2.20 2.41 -23.00
CA LYS A 103 -0.82 2.15 -22.62
C LYS A 103 -0.29 0.84 -23.23
N ALA A 104 -1.06 -0.24 -23.19
CA ALA A 104 -0.70 -1.52 -23.78
C ALA A 104 -0.55 -1.42 -25.31
N LEU A 105 -1.41 -0.65 -25.98
CA LEU A 105 -1.30 -0.39 -27.41
C LEU A 105 -0.04 0.42 -27.75
N GLU A 106 0.31 1.43 -26.95
CA GLU A 106 1.55 2.20 -27.12
C GLU A 106 2.80 1.32 -26.93
N GLU A 107 2.81 0.48 -25.89
CA GLU A 107 3.88 -0.47 -25.65
C GLU A 107 4.01 -1.48 -26.79
N LEU A 108 2.88 -1.97 -27.32
CA LEU A 108 2.84 -2.85 -28.48
C LEU A 108 3.44 -2.18 -29.73
N ARG A 109 3.09 -0.92 -30.02
CA ARG A 109 3.67 -0.14 -31.14
C ARG A 109 5.18 -0.01 -30.99
N LYS A 110 5.65 0.30 -29.77
CA LYS A 110 7.07 0.43 -29.47
C LYS A 110 7.81 -0.90 -29.60
N PHE A 111 7.21 -1.99 -29.15
CA PHE A 111 7.76 -3.33 -29.32
C PHE A 111 7.86 -3.71 -30.79
N CYS A 112 6.78 -3.49 -31.57
CA CYS A 112 6.76 -3.79 -32.99
C CYS A 112 7.76 -2.96 -33.81
N SER A 113 8.03 -1.71 -33.43
CA SER A 113 9.05 -0.86 -34.07
C SER A 113 10.50 -1.16 -33.64
N SER A 114 10.70 -1.94 -32.57
CA SER A 114 12.03 -2.37 -32.10
C SER A 114 12.64 -3.45 -33.01
N PRO A 115 13.97 -3.46 -33.23
CA PRO A 115 14.66 -4.49 -33.99
C PRO A 115 14.61 -5.89 -33.34
N GLU A 116 14.17 -6.01 -32.09
CA GLU A 116 13.98 -7.30 -31.41
C GLU A 116 12.67 -8.00 -31.82
N CYS A 117 11.74 -7.29 -32.44
CA CYS A 117 10.49 -7.87 -32.91
C CYS A 117 10.66 -8.49 -34.30
N ASN A 118 10.29 -9.77 -34.44
CA ASN A 118 10.20 -10.44 -35.74
C ASN A 118 8.93 -9.96 -36.48
N GLN A 119 8.92 -8.71 -36.93
CA GLN A 119 7.77 -8.06 -37.59
C GLN A 119 7.20 -8.91 -38.73
N TRP A 120 8.05 -9.52 -39.55
CA TRP A 120 7.63 -10.36 -40.67
C TRP A 120 6.87 -11.63 -40.24
N LYS A 121 7.17 -12.18 -39.06
CA LYS A 121 6.44 -13.33 -38.52
C LYS A 121 5.00 -12.97 -38.12
N PHE A 122 4.78 -11.73 -37.68
CA PHE A 122 3.45 -11.23 -37.37
C PHE A 122 2.70 -10.84 -38.65
N ALA A 123 3.35 -10.13 -39.57
CA ALA A 123 2.79 -9.77 -40.87
C ALA A 123 2.25 -11.00 -41.63
N MET A 124 2.94 -12.14 -41.59
CA MET A 124 2.47 -13.38 -42.23
C MET A 124 1.26 -14.04 -41.56
N LYS A 125 0.94 -13.68 -40.31
CA LYS A 125 -0.19 -14.26 -39.55
C LYS A 125 -1.42 -13.38 -39.55
N LEU A 126 -1.27 -12.09 -39.81
CA LEU A 126 -2.35 -11.12 -39.79
C LEU A 126 -3.12 -11.13 -41.11
N ASN A 127 -4.43 -10.89 -41.01
CA ASN A 127 -5.31 -10.83 -42.18
C ASN A 127 -5.00 -9.57 -43.03
N ASP A 128 -4.82 -8.43 -42.36
CA ASP A 128 -4.49 -7.16 -43.00
C ASP A 128 -3.14 -6.62 -42.51
N VAL A 129 -2.11 -6.83 -43.33
CA VAL A 129 -0.75 -6.35 -43.08
C VAL A 129 -0.63 -4.84 -43.23
N LYS A 130 -1.43 -4.24 -44.12
CA LYS A 130 -1.38 -2.81 -44.39
C LYS A 130 -1.91 -2.03 -43.18
N ARG A 131 -3.04 -2.45 -42.63
CA ARG A 131 -3.60 -1.91 -41.39
C ARG A 131 -2.65 -2.05 -40.21
N PHE A 132 -1.91 -3.16 -40.12
CA PHE A 132 -0.89 -3.33 -39.09
C PHE A 132 0.29 -2.37 -39.24
N ALA A 133 0.77 -2.13 -40.47
CA ALA A 133 1.83 -1.16 -40.72
C ALA A 133 1.39 0.26 -40.34
N SER A 134 0.21 0.69 -40.80
CA SER A 134 -0.46 1.93 -40.40
C SER A 134 -0.55 2.09 -38.89
N PHE A 135 -0.93 1.02 -38.17
CA PHE A 135 -1.01 1.04 -36.72
C PHE A 135 0.35 1.26 -36.04
N ILE A 136 1.43 0.65 -36.54
CA ILE A 136 2.79 0.87 -36.00
C ILE A 136 3.24 2.31 -36.24
N GLU A 137 2.89 2.89 -37.39
CA GLU A 137 3.22 4.28 -37.74
C GLU A 137 2.45 5.31 -36.88
N GLY A 138 1.37 4.88 -36.20
CA GLY A 138 0.66 5.68 -35.21
C GLY A 138 -0.83 5.85 -35.51
N GLU A 139 -1.33 5.37 -36.64
CA GLU A 139 -2.76 5.43 -37.00
C GLU A 139 -3.64 4.59 -36.05
N SER A 140 -4.93 4.91 -36.00
CA SER A 140 -5.92 4.22 -35.16
C SER A 140 -5.89 2.70 -35.39
N HIS A 141 -6.12 1.93 -34.32
CA HIS A 141 -6.25 0.47 -34.39
C HIS A 141 -7.64 0.02 -34.91
N LEU A 142 -8.61 0.94 -34.90
CA LEU A 142 -9.96 0.77 -35.41
C LEU A 142 -10.13 1.58 -36.69
N SER A 143 -10.79 1.01 -37.69
CA SER A 143 -11.23 1.75 -38.87
C SER A 143 -12.54 2.47 -38.62
N ASP A 144 -12.77 3.56 -39.37
CA ASP A 144 -14.00 4.36 -39.24
C ASP A 144 -15.28 3.53 -39.44
N ASP A 145 -15.24 2.55 -40.35
CA ASP A 145 -16.37 1.63 -40.58
C ASP A 145 -16.65 0.73 -39.35
N GLU A 146 -15.61 0.28 -38.64
CA GLU A 146 -15.75 -0.55 -37.42
C GLU A 146 -16.36 0.28 -36.28
N ILE A 147 -15.98 1.56 -36.19
CA ILE A 147 -16.54 2.49 -35.20
C ILE A 147 -18.01 2.77 -35.53
N LEU A 148 -18.32 3.06 -36.80
CA LEU A 148 -19.67 3.34 -37.25
C LEU A 148 -20.61 2.15 -37.04
N GLU A 149 -20.13 0.93 -37.34
CA GLU A 149 -20.89 -0.30 -37.14
C GLU A 149 -21.22 -0.50 -35.66
N TYR A 150 -20.24 -0.30 -34.76
CA TYR A 150 -20.46 -0.41 -33.31
C TYR A 150 -21.44 0.66 -32.78
N GLU A 151 -21.29 1.91 -33.20
CA GLU A 151 -22.21 2.99 -32.80
C GLU A 151 -23.64 2.72 -33.29
N THR A 152 -23.78 2.21 -34.51
CA THR A 152 -25.09 1.89 -35.10
C THR A 152 -25.71 0.66 -34.45
N SER A 153 -24.92 -0.38 -34.13
CA SER A 153 -25.42 -1.58 -33.46
C SER A 153 -25.93 -1.28 -32.05
N ILE A 154 -25.17 -0.48 -31.28
CA ILE A 154 -25.58 -0.05 -29.94
C ILE A 154 -26.86 0.78 -30.01
N ARG A 155 -26.98 1.66 -31.01
CA ARG A 155 -28.20 2.45 -31.21
C ARG A 155 -29.40 1.58 -31.57
N GLY A 156 -29.21 0.57 -32.42
CA GLY A 156 -30.24 -0.40 -32.80
C GLY A 156 -30.76 -1.19 -31.58
N GLU A 157 -29.84 -1.67 -30.75
CA GLU A 157 -30.15 -2.44 -29.53
C GLU A 157 -30.94 -1.58 -28.52
N MET A 158 -30.59 -0.30 -28.35
CA MET A 158 -31.37 0.62 -27.50
C MET A 158 -32.76 0.94 -28.04
N THR A 159 -32.96 0.97 -29.37
CA THR A 159 -34.28 1.26 -29.96
C THR A 159 -35.21 0.06 -29.96
N GLU A 160 -34.68 -1.16 -30.04
CA GLU A 160 -35.49 -2.39 -29.95
C GLU A 160 -36.08 -2.59 -28.53
N GLU A 161 -35.41 -2.11 -27.48
CA GLU A 161 -35.93 -2.15 -26.10
C GLU A 161 -37.05 -1.11 -25.84
N GLU A 162 -37.17 -0.04 -26.64
CA GLU A 162 -38.20 1.01 -26.46
C GLU A 162 -39.51 0.72 -27.23
N ASP A 163 -39.49 -0.08 -28.31
CA ASP A 163 -40.68 -0.37 -29.12
C ASP A 163 -41.60 -1.47 -28.54
N ASP A 164 -41.14 -2.25 -27.55
CA ASP A 164 -41.94 -3.31 -26.89
C ASP A 164 -42.90 -2.78 -25.79
N ASP A 165 -42.92 -1.47 -25.47
CA ASP A 165 -43.77 -0.88 -24.41
C ASP A 165 -44.92 0.00 -24.93
N ILE A 166 -45.24 -0.01 -26.23
CA ILE A 166 -46.31 0.82 -26.82
C ILE A 166 -47.32 0.02 -27.66
N THR A 167 -47.90 -1.06 -27.13
CA THR A 167 -49.20 -1.56 -27.63
C THR A 167 -49.99 -2.27 -26.53
N GLU A 168 -50.87 -1.56 -25.82
CA GLU A 168 -52.17 -2.05 -25.29
C GLU A 168 -52.74 -1.03 -24.29
N ASP A 169 -53.47 -0.02 -24.78
CA ASP A 169 -54.76 0.37 -24.19
C ASP A 169 -55.47 1.39 -25.10
N SER A 170 -56.29 0.92 -26.04
CA SER A 170 -57.25 1.75 -26.78
C SER A 170 -58.36 0.85 -27.32
N GLU A 171 -59.34 0.49 -26.50
CA GLU A 171 -60.72 0.20 -26.95
C GLU A 171 -61.68 0.01 -25.75
N GLU A 172 -62.35 1.08 -25.33
CA GLU A 172 -63.65 0.98 -24.65
C GLU A 172 -64.56 2.14 -25.12
N CYS A 173 -65.58 1.80 -25.92
CA CYS A 173 -66.76 2.62 -26.24
C CYS A 173 -67.98 1.71 -26.38
#